data_AF-A0A4Q2URA5-F1
#
_entry.id   AF-A0A4Q2URA5-F1
#
_cell.length_a   1.000
_cell.length_b   1.000
_cell.length_c   1.000
_cell.angle_alpha   90.00
_cell.angle_beta   90.00
_cell.angle_gamma   90.00
#
_symmetry.space_group_name_H-M   'P 1'
#
loop_
_entity.id
_entity.type
_entity.pdbx_description
1 polymer ?
#
loop_
_entity_poly.entity_id
_entity_poly.type
_entity_poly.pdbx_seq_one_letter_code
_entity_poly.pdbx_strand_id
1 'polypeptide(L)'
;MHRNSLPPPPTKHQDLKHHPFGTLFQEAEESHLQSHKEMRSWTEIRKKDARAVGQQVLGCMWVYVYKFDKHGRFQKCKARLVVRGDQQAKGRLQETYAATLAGRSFRTLIAIAARFDLEMVQYDVVNAFVNAPIDQDIFMHMAPGYKKTATILKLNKAL
;
A
#
# COMPACT_ATOMS: atom_id res chain seq x y z
N MET A 1 3.97 -16.37 -21.36
CA MET A 1 3.37 -17.37 -20.45
C MET A 1 1.95 -16.96 -20.12
N HIS A 2 1.00 -17.92 -20.13
CA HIS A 2 -0.40 -17.66 -19.78
C HIS A 2 -0.58 -17.76 -18.26
N ARG A 3 -1.59 -17.09 -17.69
CA ARG A 3 -1.84 -17.06 -16.23
C ARG A 3 -1.80 -18.43 -15.55
N ASN A 4 -2.33 -19.46 -16.21
CA ASN A 4 -2.46 -20.81 -15.65
C ASN A 4 -1.14 -21.60 -15.63
N SER A 5 -0.09 -21.12 -16.32
CA SER A 5 1.21 -21.78 -16.39
C SER A 5 2.24 -21.16 -15.45
N LEU A 6 1.85 -20.18 -14.63
CA LEU A 6 2.74 -19.49 -13.71
C LEU A 6 2.70 -20.14 -12.32
N PRO A 7 3.84 -20.20 -11.62
CA PRO A 7 3.87 -20.57 -10.21
C PRO A 7 3.11 -19.53 -9.37
N PRO A 8 2.64 -19.91 -8.16
CA PRO A 8 2.02 -18.96 -7.26
C PRO A 8 2.96 -17.79 -6.96
N PRO A 9 2.44 -16.56 -6.80
CA PRO A 9 3.28 -15.43 -6.44
C PRO A 9 3.92 -15.65 -5.06
N PRO A 10 5.12 -15.10 -4.83
CA PRO A 10 5.77 -15.10 -3.53
C PRO A 10 4.86 -14.55 -2.43
N THR A 11 4.99 -15.06 -1.21
CA THR A 11 4.25 -14.52 -0.05
C THR A 11 5.15 -13.70 0.87
N LYS A 12 6.44 -14.00 0.89
CA LYS A 12 7.47 -13.31 1.67
C LYS A 12 8.65 -12.96 0.78
N HIS A 13 9.38 -11.93 1.15
CA HIS A 13 10.60 -11.53 0.45
C HIS A 13 11.66 -12.64 0.40
N GLN A 14 11.72 -13.50 1.43
CA GLN A 14 12.67 -14.64 1.45
C GLN A 14 12.39 -15.65 0.33
N ASP A 15 11.13 -15.79 -0.09
CA ASP A 15 10.71 -16.73 -1.13
C ASP A 15 11.27 -16.32 -2.51
N LEU A 16 11.64 -15.05 -2.70
CA LEU A 16 12.17 -14.52 -3.96
C LEU A 16 13.46 -15.22 -4.39
N LYS A 17 14.26 -15.71 -3.42
CA LYS A 17 15.54 -16.38 -3.72
C LYS A 17 15.38 -17.65 -4.55
N HIS A 18 14.28 -18.37 -4.38
CA HIS A 18 14.02 -19.64 -5.05
C HIS A 18 12.92 -19.54 -6.11
N HIS A 19 12.37 -18.34 -6.30
CA HIS A 19 11.27 -18.13 -7.21
C HIS A 19 11.78 -17.85 -8.64
N PRO A 20 11.22 -18.48 -9.69
CA PRO A 20 11.72 -18.33 -11.06
C PRO A 20 11.62 -16.90 -11.61
N PHE A 21 10.70 -16.09 -11.08
CA PHE A 21 10.59 -14.65 -11.36
C PHE A 21 11.11 -13.77 -10.22
N GLY A 22 11.97 -14.30 -9.35
CA GLY A 22 12.48 -13.60 -8.16
C GLY A 22 13.15 -12.27 -8.50
N THR A 23 13.99 -12.23 -9.53
CA THR A 23 14.67 -11.03 -10.02
C THR A 23 13.67 -9.96 -10.46
N LEU A 24 12.65 -10.32 -11.27
CA LEU A 24 11.62 -9.38 -11.71
C LEU A 24 10.77 -8.84 -10.55
N PHE A 25 10.57 -9.63 -9.50
CA PHE A 25 9.90 -9.14 -8.30
C PHE A 25 10.80 -8.21 -7.48
N GLN A 26 12.10 -8.46 -7.39
CA GLN A 26 13.07 -7.54 -6.74
C GLN A 26 13.16 -6.21 -7.49
N GLU A 27 13.24 -6.23 -8.82
CA GLU A 27 13.17 -5.01 -9.64
C GLU A 27 11.88 -4.22 -9.38
N ALA A 28 10.75 -4.93 -9.22
CA ALA A 28 9.49 -4.30 -8.87
C ALA A 28 9.47 -3.74 -7.43
N GLU A 29 10.18 -4.35 -6.47
CA GLU A 29 10.37 -3.79 -5.12
C GLU A 29 11.17 -2.48 -5.19
N GLU A 30 12.29 -2.48 -5.90
CA GLU A 30 13.16 -1.32 -6.05
C GLU A 30 12.45 -0.15 -6.73
N SER A 31 11.77 -0.43 -7.85
CA SER A 31 10.96 0.58 -8.55
C SER A 31 9.89 1.18 -7.64
N HIS A 32 9.24 0.35 -6.81
CA HIS A 32 8.25 0.83 -5.86
C HIS A 32 8.88 1.70 -4.75
N LEU A 33 9.98 1.26 -4.13
CA LEU A 33 10.69 2.06 -3.12
C LEU A 33 11.18 3.40 -3.68
N GLN A 34 11.68 3.40 -4.92
CA GLN A 34 12.14 4.61 -5.60
C GLN A 34 11.00 5.61 -5.80
N SER A 35 9.81 5.15 -6.24
CA SER A 35 8.64 6.01 -6.38
C SER A 35 8.24 6.68 -5.06
N HIS A 36 8.32 5.96 -3.93
CA HIS A 36 8.03 6.52 -2.62
C HIS A 36 9.11 7.48 -2.11
N LYS A 37 10.37 7.26 -2.48
CA LYS A 37 11.46 8.20 -2.21
C LYS A 37 11.21 9.53 -2.91
N GLU A 38 10.77 9.50 -4.16
CA GLU A 38 10.40 10.71 -4.94
C GLU A 38 9.18 11.41 -4.34
N MET A 39 8.16 10.65 -3.92
CA MET A 39 6.95 11.19 -3.28
C MET A 39 7.15 11.63 -1.83
N ARG A 40 8.35 11.44 -1.26
CA ARG A 40 8.69 11.70 0.15
C ARG A 40 7.70 11.06 1.13
N SER A 41 7.25 9.85 0.83
CA SER A 41 6.22 9.14 1.61
C SER A 41 6.63 8.83 3.05
N TRP A 42 7.93 8.79 3.33
CA TRP A 42 8.47 8.59 4.68
C TRP A 42 9.82 9.28 4.90
N THR A 43 10.20 9.38 6.17
CA THR A 43 11.49 9.89 6.62
C THR A 43 12.21 8.83 7.45
N GLU A 44 13.47 8.55 7.14
CA GLU A 44 14.31 7.66 7.93
C GLU A 44 14.69 8.34 9.26
N ILE A 45 14.41 7.69 10.39
CA ILE A 45 14.80 8.16 11.72
C ILE A 45 15.47 7.04 12.51
N ARG A 46 16.28 7.42 13.50
CA ARG A 46 16.89 6.45 14.41
C ARG A 46 15.84 5.87 15.34
N LYS A 47 15.93 4.58 15.66
CA LYS A 47 15.02 3.92 16.61
C LYS A 47 15.05 4.55 18.02
N LYS A 48 16.17 5.18 18.40
CA LYS A 48 16.36 5.89 19.68
C LYS A 48 15.95 7.37 19.64
N ASP A 49 15.46 7.86 18.50
CA ASP A 49 14.99 9.25 18.37
C ASP A 49 13.84 9.50 19.34
N ALA A 50 13.86 10.64 20.04
CA ALA A 50 12.84 11.00 21.04
C ALA A 50 11.41 10.94 20.47
N ARG A 51 11.25 11.20 19.16
CA ARG A 51 9.96 11.12 18.46
C ARG A 51 9.40 9.71 18.37
N ALA A 52 10.26 8.68 18.41
CA ALA A 52 9.90 7.28 18.31
C ALA A 52 9.85 6.56 19.67
N VAL A 53 10.46 7.13 20.70
CA VAL A 53 10.47 6.55 22.05
C VAL A 53 9.04 6.56 22.60
N GLY A 54 8.56 5.40 23.05
CA GLY A 54 7.19 5.22 23.56
C GLY A 54 6.12 5.11 22.48
N GLN A 55 6.48 5.25 21.20
CA GLN A 55 5.54 5.11 20.09
C GLN A 55 5.53 3.67 19.54
N GLN A 56 4.35 3.22 19.11
CA GLN A 56 4.22 1.94 18.43
C GLN A 56 4.87 2.00 17.04
N VAL A 57 5.76 1.05 16.76
CA VAL A 57 6.34 0.85 15.44
C VAL A 57 5.64 -0.32 14.76
N LEU A 58 4.96 -0.05 13.66
CA LEU A 58 4.21 -1.04 12.90
C LEU A 58 5.14 -1.89 12.02
N GLY A 59 4.77 -3.15 11.82
CA GLY A 59 5.37 -3.96 10.77
C GLY A 59 4.98 -3.49 9.37
N CYS A 60 5.70 -3.98 8.37
CA CYS A 60 5.31 -3.85 6.97
C CYS A 60 5.58 -5.17 6.25
N MET A 61 4.92 -5.38 5.12
CA MET A 61 5.08 -6.56 4.29
C MET A 61 4.97 -6.24 2.81
N TRP A 62 5.55 -7.10 1.99
CA TRP A 62 5.43 -7.04 0.54
C TRP A 62 4.22 -7.83 0.06
N VAL A 63 3.48 -7.25 -0.88
CA VAL A 63 2.40 -7.89 -1.61
C VAL A 63 2.80 -8.02 -3.08
N TYR A 64 2.98 -9.26 -3.54
CA TYR A 64 3.41 -9.58 -4.89
C TYR A 64 2.22 -9.98 -5.78
N VAL A 65 2.18 -9.42 -6.98
CA VAL A 65 1.08 -9.63 -7.93
C VAL A 65 1.64 -9.74 -9.35
N TYR A 66 1.19 -10.75 -10.10
CA TYR A 66 1.39 -10.80 -11.54
C TYR A 66 0.38 -9.90 -12.24
N LYS A 67 0.87 -9.10 -13.20
CA LYS A 67 0.03 -8.33 -14.12
C LYS A 67 -0.03 -9.03 -15.46
N PHE A 68 -1.24 -9.09 -15.99
CA PHE A 68 -1.59 -9.74 -17.25
C PHE A 68 -2.19 -8.72 -18.21
N ASP A 69 -2.02 -8.97 -19.51
CA ASP A 69 -2.74 -8.24 -20.54
C ASP A 69 -4.21 -8.68 -20.62
N LYS A 70 -4.97 -8.05 -21.54
CA LYS A 70 -6.38 -8.39 -21.81
C LYS A 70 -6.60 -9.83 -22.30
N HIS A 71 -5.53 -10.50 -22.75
CA HIS A 71 -5.54 -11.87 -23.25
C HIS A 71 -5.00 -12.87 -22.20
N GLY A 72 -4.77 -12.44 -20.95
CA GLY A 72 -4.30 -13.31 -19.87
C GLY A 72 -2.82 -13.69 -19.97
N ARG A 73 -2.04 -13.02 -20.83
CA ARG A 73 -0.60 -13.24 -20.96
C ARG A 73 0.16 -12.40 -19.95
N PHE A 74 1.20 -12.99 -19.35
CA PHE A 74 2.09 -12.32 -18.42
C PHE A 74 2.66 -11.05 -19.04
N GLN A 75 2.52 -9.94 -18.31
CA GLN A 75 3.03 -8.63 -18.73
C GLN A 75 4.16 -8.16 -17.82
N LYS A 76 3.96 -8.18 -16.49
CA LYS A 76 4.98 -7.74 -15.53
C LYS A 76 4.72 -8.27 -14.12
N CYS A 77 5.77 -8.29 -13.32
CA CYS A 77 5.67 -8.43 -11.86
C CYS A 77 5.34 -7.07 -11.22
N LYS A 78 4.58 -7.10 -10.12
CA LYS A 78 4.30 -5.93 -9.29
C LYS A 78 4.55 -6.28 -7.83
N ALA A 79 5.28 -5.43 -7.13
CA ALA A 79 5.42 -5.47 -5.68
C ALA A 79 4.78 -4.21 -5.09
N ARG A 80 4.17 -4.34 -3.90
CA ARG A 80 3.69 -3.20 -3.10
C ARG A 80 4.11 -3.38 -1.66
N LEU A 81 4.61 -2.32 -1.05
CA LEU A 81 4.91 -2.29 0.37
C LEU A 81 3.66 -1.84 1.10
N VAL A 82 3.19 -2.63 2.05
CA VAL A 82 1.97 -2.36 2.81
C VAL A 82 2.30 -2.35 4.30
N VAL A 83 1.77 -1.34 5.00
CA VAL A 83 1.89 -1.23 6.46
C VAL A 83 0.92 -2.22 7.10
N ARG A 84 1.39 -2.89 8.16
CA ARG A 84 0.56 -3.79 8.96
C ARG A 84 -0.32 -3.00 9.94
N GLY A 85 -1.33 -2.32 9.40
CA GLY A 85 -2.34 -1.60 10.17
C GLY A 85 -3.15 -2.50 11.10
N ASP A 86 -3.20 -3.82 10.83
CA ASP A 86 -3.78 -4.83 11.72
C ASP A 86 -3.09 -4.89 13.09
N GLN A 87 -1.84 -4.43 13.18
CA GLN A 87 -1.09 -4.34 14.43
C GLN A 87 -1.38 -3.07 15.23
N GLN A 88 -2.05 -2.08 14.64
CA GLN A 88 -2.29 -0.80 15.29
C GLN A 88 -3.19 -1.00 16.53
N ALA A 89 -2.77 -0.46 17.67
CA ALA A 89 -3.52 -0.63 18.91
C ALA A 89 -4.95 -0.11 18.77
N LYS A 90 -5.94 -0.94 19.15
CA LYS A 90 -7.39 -0.68 18.98
C LYS A 90 -7.88 0.67 19.53
N GLY A 91 -7.15 1.31 20.45
CA GLY A 91 -7.48 2.62 21.02
C GLY A 91 -6.82 3.85 20.36
N ARG A 92 -5.86 3.65 19.44
CA ARG A 92 -5.20 4.74 18.70
C ARG A 92 -5.98 5.18 17.45
N LEU A 93 -7.03 4.43 17.16
CA LEU A 93 -7.85 4.49 15.98
C LEU A 93 -9.19 5.13 16.34
N GLN A 94 -9.15 6.35 16.87
CA GLN A 94 -10.36 7.10 17.24
C GLN A 94 -11.29 7.28 16.03
N GLU A 95 -10.76 7.24 14.80
CA GLU A 95 -11.55 7.30 13.58
C GLU A 95 -11.00 6.36 12.50
N THR A 96 -11.33 5.06 12.53
CA THR A 96 -11.45 4.30 11.27
C THR A 96 -12.89 4.29 10.85
N TYR A 97 -13.40 5.49 10.62
CA TYR A 97 -14.45 5.65 9.65
C TYR A 97 -13.78 5.60 8.28
N ALA A 98 -13.47 4.38 7.81
CA ALA A 98 -13.34 4.19 6.38
C ALA A 98 -14.69 4.65 5.84
N ALA A 99 -14.75 5.83 5.22
CA ALA A 99 -15.90 6.33 4.49
C ALA A 99 -16.13 5.41 3.29
N THR A 100 -16.48 4.17 3.59
CA THR A 100 -16.99 3.19 2.66
C THR A 100 -18.29 3.83 2.25
N LEU A 101 -18.29 4.35 1.02
CA LEU A 101 -19.41 5.03 0.39
C LEU A 101 -20.70 4.37 0.89
N ALA A 102 -21.47 5.08 1.71
CA ALA A 102 -22.64 4.48 2.34
C ALA A 102 -23.54 4.02 1.20
N GLY A 103 -23.55 2.71 0.90
CA GLY A 103 -24.10 2.20 -0.35
C GLY A 103 -25.59 2.53 -0.50
N ARG A 104 -26.28 2.76 0.63
CA ARG A 104 -27.63 3.33 0.66
C ARG A 104 -27.65 4.76 0.11
N SER A 105 -26.86 5.67 0.65
CA SER A 105 -26.76 7.06 0.18
C SER A 105 -26.36 7.16 -1.28
N PHE A 106 -25.40 6.35 -1.74
CA PHE A 106 -25.01 6.33 -3.15
C PHE A 106 -26.12 5.84 -4.07
N ARG A 107 -26.83 4.76 -3.69
CA ARG A 107 -28.00 4.29 -4.44
C ARG A 107 -29.12 5.32 -4.46
N THR A 108 -29.35 6.03 -3.36
CA THR A 108 -30.32 7.13 -3.32
C THR A 108 -29.92 8.26 -4.27
N LEU A 109 -28.65 8.65 -4.28
CA LEU A 109 -28.13 9.70 -5.18
C LEU A 109 -28.31 9.30 -6.66
N ILE A 110 -27.97 8.06 -7.02
CA ILE A 110 -28.18 7.53 -8.37
C ILE A 110 -29.67 7.49 -8.72
N ALA A 111 -30.53 7.07 -7.79
CA ALA A 111 -31.97 7.02 -8.04
C ALA A 111 -32.57 8.41 -8.28
N ILE A 112 -32.08 9.43 -7.56
CA ILE A 112 -32.45 10.84 -7.79
C ILE A 112 -31.94 11.27 -9.18
N ALA A 113 -30.67 11.04 -9.49
CA ALA A 113 -30.10 11.40 -10.79
C ALA A 113 -30.87 10.75 -11.95
N ALA A 114 -31.21 9.47 -11.84
CA ALA A 114 -32.02 8.76 -12.83
C ALA A 114 -33.47 9.28 -12.92
N ARG A 115 -34.07 9.70 -11.80
CA ARG A 115 -35.43 10.27 -11.78
C ARG A 115 -35.51 11.63 -12.47
N PHE A 116 -34.46 12.43 -12.35
CA PHE A 116 -34.39 13.79 -12.89
C PHE A 116 -33.57 13.90 -14.18
N ASP A 117 -33.18 12.77 -14.78
CA ASP A 117 -32.38 12.69 -16.01
C ASP A 117 -31.10 13.53 -15.95
N LEU A 118 -30.39 13.46 -14.82
CA LEU A 118 -29.16 14.22 -14.57
C LEU A 118 -27.94 13.43 -15.06
N GLU A 119 -27.03 14.12 -15.76
CA GLU A 119 -25.73 13.57 -16.10
C GLU A 119 -24.80 13.50 -14.87
N MET A 120 -24.18 12.33 -14.67
CA MET A 120 -23.20 12.10 -13.61
C MET A 120 -21.83 11.82 -14.20
N VAL A 121 -20.80 12.51 -13.70
CA VAL A 121 -19.41 12.26 -14.03
C VAL A 121 -18.68 11.76 -12.79
N GLN A 122 -18.05 10.59 -12.88
CA GLN A 122 -17.22 10.04 -11.82
C GLN A 122 -15.75 10.32 -12.09
N TYR A 123 -15.07 10.93 -11.12
CA TYR A 123 -13.62 11.15 -11.15
C TYR A 123 -12.94 10.13 -10.25
N ASP A 124 -12.13 9.24 -10.82
CA ASP A 124 -11.22 8.37 -10.07
C ASP A 124 -9.88 9.08 -9.92
N VAL A 125 -9.61 9.60 -8.72
CA VAL A 125 -8.36 10.30 -8.43
C VAL A 125 -7.28 9.26 -8.12
N VAL A 126 -6.30 9.15 -9.03
CA VAL A 126 -5.11 8.32 -8.81
C VAL A 126 -4.41 8.78 -7.52
N ASN A 127 -4.22 7.86 -6.58
CA ASN A 127 -3.55 8.09 -5.28
C ASN A 127 -4.33 8.91 -4.23
N ALA A 128 -5.67 8.81 -4.17
CA ALA A 128 -6.49 9.49 -3.14
C ALA A 128 -5.99 9.29 -1.69
N PHE A 129 -5.48 8.11 -1.34
CA PHE A 129 -4.91 7.82 -0.01
C PHE A 129 -3.63 8.59 0.30
N VAL A 130 -2.81 8.89 -0.72
CA VAL A 130 -1.48 9.52 -0.55
C VAL A 130 -1.59 11.03 -0.32
N ASN A 131 -2.76 11.62 -0.61
CA ASN A 131 -3.03 13.05 -0.44
C ASN A 131 -3.76 13.39 0.88
N ALA A 132 -4.20 12.39 1.65
CA ALA A 132 -4.74 12.62 2.97
C ALA A 132 -3.57 12.91 3.95
N PRO A 133 -3.53 14.09 4.61
CA PRO A 133 -2.55 14.33 5.65
C PRO A 133 -2.73 13.30 6.77
N ILE A 134 -1.61 12.76 7.26
CA ILE A 134 -1.66 11.90 8.44
C ILE A 134 -1.59 12.83 9.67
N ASP A 135 -2.67 12.91 10.44
CA ASP A 135 -2.74 13.74 11.65
C ASP A 135 -1.92 13.19 12.83
N GLN A 136 -1.45 11.94 12.74
CA GLN A 136 -0.67 11.26 13.79
C GLN A 136 0.66 10.75 13.28
N ASP A 137 1.70 10.84 14.10
CA ASP A 137 2.99 10.23 13.80
C ASP A 137 2.89 8.70 13.78
N ILE A 138 2.91 8.12 12.58
CA ILE A 138 2.95 6.66 12.37
C ILE A 138 4.39 6.25 12.05
N PHE A 139 4.89 5.26 12.78
CA PHE A 139 6.21 4.69 12.57
C PHE A 139 6.08 3.27 12.05
N MET A 140 6.93 2.89 11.10
CA MET A 140 7.02 1.52 10.61
C MET A 140 8.45 1.01 10.52
N HIS A 141 8.61 -0.30 10.57
CA HIS A 141 9.86 -0.96 10.24
C HIS A 141 10.19 -0.81 8.76
N MET A 142 11.48 -0.86 8.43
CA MET A 142 11.93 -0.87 7.04
C MET A 142 11.47 -2.14 6.31
N ALA A 143 11.29 -2.02 5.00
CA ALA A 143 10.84 -3.11 4.13
C ALA A 143 11.70 -4.37 4.33
N PRO A 144 11.07 -5.58 4.36
CA PRO A 144 11.82 -6.83 4.32
C PRO A 144 12.79 -6.84 3.13
N GLY A 145 14.06 -7.21 3.37
CA GLY A 145 15.12 -7.15 2.36
C GLY A 145 15.98 -5.88 2.40
N TYR A 146 15.46 -4.77 2.95
CA TYR A 146 16.09 -3.44 2.88
C TYR A 146 16.32 -2.80 4.26
N LYS A 147 16.51 -3.63 5.30
CA LYS A 147 16.66 -3.16 6.67
C LYS A 147 18.04 -2.51 6.90
N LYS A 148 18.05 -1.33 7.51
CA LYS A 148 19.26 -0.67 8.02
C LYS A 148 19.33 -0.78 9.54
N THR A 149 20.55 -0.84 10.09
CA THR A 149 20.77 -0.95 11.53
C THR A 149 20.19 0.24 12.28
N ALA A 150 19.42 -0.02 13.33
CA ALA A 150 18.81 0.98 14.22
C ALA A 150 17.97 2.07 13.52
N THR A 151 17.43 1.79 12.33
CA THR A 151 16.66 2.75 11.53
C THR A 151 15.20 2.29 11.40
N ILE A 152 14.27 3.23 11.51
CA ILE A 152 12.84 3.05 11.28
C ILE A 152 12.33 4.18 10.38
N LEU A 153 11.12 4.03 9.85
CA LEU A 153 10.51 4.99 8.95
C LEU A 153 9.36 5.71 9.65
N LYS A 154 9.37 7.04 9.63
CA LYS A 154 8.21 7.87 9.97
C LYS A 154 7.41 8.10 8.70
N LEU A 155 6.13 7.74 8.69
CA LEU A 155 5.25 7.96 7.55
C LEU A 155 4.81 9.42 7.48
N ASN A 156 4.95 10.01 6.30
CA ASN A 156 4.45 11.34 5.99
C ASN A 156 3.12 11.28 5.23
N LYS A 157 2.82 10.12 4.62
CA LYS A 157 1.64 9.87 3.79
C LYS A 157 1.14 8.44 4.05
N ALA A 158 -0.16 8.20 3.87
CA ALA A 158 -0.70 6.85 4.02
C ALA A 158 -0.13 5.92 2.93
N LEU A 159 0.17 4.68 3.33
CA LEU A 159 0.74 3.61 2.49
C LEU A 159 -0.24 2.45 2.34
#